data_AF-A0A9N9X6J1-F1
#
_entry.id   AF-A0A9N9X6J1-F1
#
_cell.length_a   1.000
_cell.length_b   1.000
_cell.length_c   1.000
_cell.angle_alpha   90.00
_cell.angle_beta   90.00
_cell.angle_gamma   90.00
#
_symmetry.space_group_name_H-M   'P 1'
#
loop_
_entity.id
_entity.type
_entity.pdbx_description
1 polymer ?
#
loop_
_entity_poly.entity_id
_entity_poly.type
_entity_poly.pdbx_seq_one_letter_code
_entity_poly.pdbx_strand_id
1 'polypeptide(L)'
;MIEVFQDNEITIEILPKLTESYIKELIPNIGMRVRFMENFKKYFGNAEPSFYQNNTLDNIDISFSDILSESNSTASVSTNISSEVLIPIENREISLHSREQLDSYRIVFPEFDLRTLLITSPLGNSVSTFFDANKILDNTRRNKMVDIIMKHMFKYHVTQ
;
A
#
# COMPACT_ATOMS: atom_id res chain seq x y z
N MET A 1 -10.39 -14.60 -3.53
CA MET A 1 -10.23 -13.92 -2.22
C MET A 1 -11.42 -14.21 -1.31
N ILE A 2 -12.66 -14.13 -1.81
CA ILE A 2 -13.86 -14.47 -1.01
C ILE A 2 -13.82 -15.93 -0.49
N GLU A 3 -13.38 -16.88 -1.30
CA GLU A 3 -13.30 -18.31 -0.93
C GLU A 3 -12.41 -18.56 0.30
N VAL A 4 -11.24 -17.94 0.38
CA VAL A 4 -10.31 -18.11 1.52
C VAL A 4 -10.94 -17.65 2.84
N PHE A 5 -11.74 -16.58 2.82
CA PHE A 5 -12.43 -16.11 4.02
C PHE A 5 -13.55 -17.06 4.43
N GLN A 6 -14.26 -17.63 3.44
CA GLN A 6 -15.32 -18.60 3.67
C GLN A 6 -14.77 -19.93 4.21
N ASP A 7 -13.65 -20.41 3.66
CA ASP A 7 -12.99 -21.65 4.09
C ASP A 7 -12.43 -21.56 5.51
N ASN A 8 -12.10 -20.36 5.97
CA ASN A 8 -11.66 -20.08 7.34
C ASN A 8 -12.80 -19.60 8.25
N GLU A 9 -14.06 -19.72 7.81
CA GLU A 9 -15.27 -19.34 8.56
C GLU A 9 -15.25 -17.89 9.08
N ILE A 10 -14.59 -16.99 8.34
CA ILE A 10 -14.48 -15.57 8.70
C ILE A 10 -15.81 -14.88 8.36
N THR A 11 -16.67 -14.71 9.36
CA THR A 11 -17.91 -13.95 9.24
C THR A 11 -17.69 -12.44 9.43
N ILE A 12 -18.69 -11.63 9.08
CA ILE A 12 -18.61 -10.16 9.19
C ILE A 12 -18.43 -9.69 10.64
N GLU A 13 -18.87 -10.47 11.63
CA GLU A 13 -18.73 -10.19 13.05
C GLU A 13 -17.32 -10.49 13.58
N ILE A 14 -16.60 -11.41 12.92
CA ILE A 14 -15.23 -11.79 13.25
C ILE A 14 -14.23 -10.84 12.60
N LEU A 15 -14.57 -10.30 11.43
CA LEU A 15 -13.70 -9.42 10.64
C LEU A 15 -13.06 -8.28 11.47
N PRO A 16 -13.78 -7.52 12.32
CA PRO A 16 -13.23 -6.45 13.18
C PRO A 16 -12.21 -6.94 14.22
N LYS A 17 -12.24 -8.22 14.56
CA LYS A 17 -11.40 -8.84 15.60
C LYS A 17 -10.10 -9.41 15.05
N LEU A 18 -9.93 -9.40 13.72
CA LEU A 18 -8.73 -9.93 13.09
C LEU A 18 -7.53 -9.02 13.33
N THR A 19 -6.46 -9.60 13.86
CA THR A 19 -5.16 -8.93 13.98
C THR A 19 -4.45 -8.90 12.62
N GLU A 20 -3.47 -8.01 12.48
CA GLU A 20 -2.67 -7.90 11.26
C GLU A 20 -1.96 -9.21 10.89
N SER A 21 -1.58 -10.02 11.88
CA SER A 21 -0.98 -11.34 11.67
C SER A 21 -1.92 -12.28 10.92
N TYR A 22 -3.18 -12.40 11.34
CA TYR A 22 -4.17 -13.23 10.65
C TYR A 22 -4.48 -12.71 9.24
N ILE A 23 -4.51 -11.39 9.07
CA ILE A 23 -4.72 -10.79 7.75
C ILE A 23 -3.55 -11.11 6.80
N LYS A 24 -2.32 -11.22 7.32
CA LYS A 24 -1.14 -11.63 6.54
C LYS A 24 -1.24 -13.08 6.05
N GLU A 25 -1.81 -13.96 6.87
CA GLU A 25 -2.04 -15.37 6.50
C GLU A 25 -3.18 -15.52 5.48
N LEU A 26 -4.30 -14.81 5.70
CA LEU A 26 -5.47 -14.83 4.80
C LEU A 26 -5.17 -14.17 3.43
N ILE A 27 -4.35 -13.11 3.42
CA ILE A 27 -3.99 -12.37 2.21
C ILE A 27 -2.46 -12.30 2.07
N PRO A 28 -1.83 -13.32 1.44
CA PRO A 28 -0.38 -13.40 1.33
C PRO A 28 0.21 -12.31 0.43
N ASN A 29 -0.54 -11.87 -0.60
CA ASN A 29 -0.10 -10.80 -1.50
C ASN A 29 -0.13 -9.43 -0.79
N ILE A 30 1.05 -8.80 -0.67
CA ILE A 30 1.23 -7.52 0.03
C ILE A 30 0.36 -6.39 -0.55
N GLY A 31 0.25 -6.26 -1.87
CA GLY A 31 -0.49 -5.16 -2.49
C GLY A 31 -2.00 -5.27 -2.26
N MET A 32 -2.53 -6.49 -2.33
CA MET A 32 -3.93 -6.75 -1.98
C MET A 32 -4.21 -6.51 -0.50
N ARG A 33 -3.27 -6.90 0.39
CA ARG A 33 -3.39 -6.70 1.83
C ARG A 33 -3.43 -5.21 2.21
N VAL A 34 -2.58 -4.38 1.61
CA VAL A 34 -2.59 -2.92 1.84
C VAL A 34 -3.94 -2.33 1.45
N ARG A 35 -4.45 -2.65 0.26
CA ARG A 35 -5.78 -2.18 -0.19
C ARG A 35 -6.92 -2.68 0.71
N PHE A 36 -6.84 -3.92 1.17
CA PHE A 36 -7.81 -4.46 2.11
C PHE A 36 -7.79 -3.68 3.42
N MET A 37 -6.61 -3.44 4.01
CA MET A 37 -6.46 -2.72 5.28
C MET A 37 -6.92 -1.26 5.18
N GLU A 38 -6.66 -0.56 4.09
CA GLU A 38 -7.18 0.80 3.87
C GLU A 38 -8.71 0.83 3.86
N ASN A 39 -9.34 -0.07 3.09
CA ASN A 39 -10.80 -0.17 3.05
C ASN A 39 -11.37 -0.62 4.39
N PHE A 40 -10.72 -1.58 5.05
CA PHE A 40 -11.12 -2.08 6.35
C PHE A 40 -11.13 -0.97 7.40
N LYS A 41 -10.06 -0.15 7.45
CA LYS A 41 -10.02 1.06 8.31
C LYS A 41 -11.12 2.06 7.95
N LYS A 42 -11.44 2.24 6.67
CA LYS A 42 -12.52 3.14 6.25
C LYS A 42 -13.90 2.69 6.77
N TYR A 43 -14.19 1.39 6.76
CA TYR A 43 -15.49 0.85 7.16
C TYR A 43 -15.61 0.57 8.66
N PHE A 44 -14.53 0.16 9.32
CA PHE A 44 -14.55 -0.25 10.73
C PHE A 44 -13.78 0.70 11.66
N GLY A 45 -12.89 1.54 11.13
CA GLY A 45 -12.04 2.43 11.93
C GLY A 45 -12.73 3.68 12.48
N ASN A 46 -13.98 3.96 12.06
CA ASN A 46 -14.79 5.05 12.63
C ASN A 46 -15.61 4.62 13.85
N ALA A 47 -15.71 3.32 14.12
CA ALA A 47 -16.19 2.85 15.41
C ALA A 47 -14.98 2.92 16.34
N GLU A 48 -14.88 3.95 17.19
CA GLU A 48 -13.87 3.96 18.25
C GLU A 48 -13.94 2.61 18.97
N PRO A 49 -12.90 1.76 18.86
CA PRO A 49 -12.86 0.57 19.65
C PRO A 49 -12.67 1.07 21.07
N SER A 50 -13.72 1.00 21.89
CA SER A 50 -13.55 0.95 23.34
C SER A 50 -12.69 -0.28 23.60
N PHE A 51 -11.37 -0.09 23.56
CA PHE A 51 -10.38 -1.10 23.83
C PHE A 51 -10.72 -1.64 25.21
N TYR A 52 -11.18 -2.88 25.24
CA TYR A 52 -11.00 -3.70 26.42
C TYR A 52 -9.49 -3.77 26.65
N GLN A 53 -9.00 -2.85 27.50
CA GLN A 53 -7.77 -3.01 28.24
C GLN A 53 -7.92 -4.30 29.04
N ASN A 54 -7.54 -5.42 28.42
CA ASN A 54 -7.23 -6.61 29.18
C ASN A 54 -5.84 -6.37 29.80
N ASN A 55 -5.89 -5.76 30.98
CA ASN A 55 -5.04 -5.95 32.14
C ASN A 55 -3.89 -6.96 31.96
N THR A 56 -2.67 -6.43 32.18
CA THR A 56 -1.63 -6.96 33.08
C THR A 56 -1.65 -8.46 33.39
N LEU A 57 -0.55 -9.14 33.06
CA LEU A 57 0.21 -9.95 34.03
C LEU A 57 1.64 -10.23 33.50
N ASP A 58 2.58 -9.70 34.27
CA ASP A 58 3.91 -10.21 34.60
C ASP A 58 5.05 -10.23 33.56
N ASN A 59 5.87 -9.18 33.70
CA ASN A 59 7.33 -9.25 33.78
C ASN A 59 7.83 -10.62 34.27
N ILE A 60 8.42 -11.41 33.37
CA ILE A 60 9.44 -12.37 33.77
C ILE A 60 10.77 -11.84 33.26
N ASP A 61 11.44 -11.12 34.16
CA ASP A 61 12.85 -10.76 34.10
C ASP A 61 13.68 -12.04 34.30
N ILE A 62 14.11 -12.67 33.20
CA ILE A 62 15.10 -13.75 33.25
C ILE A 62 16.46 -13.12 32.96
N SER A 63 17.13 -12.69 34.02
CA SER A 63 18.55 -12.40 34.03
C SER A 63 19.34 -13.66 33.63
N PHE A 64 19.96 -13.62 32.46
CA PHE A 64 20.91 -14.63 31.99
C PHE A 64 22.29 -13.98 31.88
N SER A 65 22.90 -13.72 33.04
CA SER A 65 24.32 -13.40 33.13
C SER A 65 25.15 -14.68 33.17
N ASP A 66 26.25 -14.63 32.40
CA ASP A 66 27.47 -15.46 32.53
C ASP A 66 27.45 -16.89 32.00
N ILE A 67 27.69 -17.08 30.68
CA ILE A 67 28.56 -18.17 30.20
C ILE A 67 29.39 -17.73 28.96
N LEU A 68 30.63 -17.29 29.24
CA LEU A 68 31.89 -17.53 28.51
C LEU A 68 32.15 -16.92 27.11
N SER A 69 33.00 -15.89 27.13
CA SER A 69 34.20 -15.63 26.33
C SER A 69 34.41 -16.34 24.98
N GLU A 70 34.61 -15.54 23.93
CA GLU A 70 35.85 -15.63 23.14
C GLU A 70 36.14 -14.33 22.38
N SER A 71 37.40 -13.92 22.49
CA SER A 71 37.99 -12.69 21.98
C SER A 71 37.91 -12.56 20.46
N ASN A 72 37.62 -11.36 19.95
CA ASN A 72 38.39 -10.80 18.83
C ASN A 72 38.24 -9.29 18.71
N SER A 73 39.41 -8.66 18.58
CA SER A 73 39.66 -7.24 18.39
C SER A 73 38.99 -6.68 17.14
N THR A 74 38.52 -5.42 17.19
CA THR A 74 39.04 -4.26 16.44
C THR A 74 37.97 -3.18 16.16
N ALA A 75 38.45 -1.93 16.16
CA ALA A 75 37.84 -0.69 15.68
C ALA A 75 36.70 -0.07 16.50
N SER A 76 37.08 0.73 17.50
CA SER A 76 36.24 1.78 18.08
C SER A 76 36.05 2.92 17.07
N VAL A 77 34.86 2.98 16.45
CA VAL A 77 34.37 4.18 15.76
C VAL A 77 33.59 5.02 16.77
N SER A 78 34.16 6.16 17.14
CA SER A 78 33.52 7.20 17.94
C SER A 78 32.54 7.99 17.07
N THR A 79 31.28 7.58 17.03
CA THR A 79 30.19 8.44 16.54
C THR A 79 29.87 9.47 17.61
N ASN A 80 30.27 10.71 17.32
CA ASN A 80 29.89 11.92 18.04
C ASN A 80 28.36 12.00 18.13
N ILE A 81 27.79 11.71 19.30
CA ILE A 81 26.37 11.93 19.58
C ILE A 81 26.21 13.44 19.77
N SER A 82 25.87 14.12 18.69
CA SER A 82 25.51 15.54 18.72
C SER A 82 24.20 15.67 19.50
N SER A 83 24.25 16.41 20.61
CA SER A 83 23.10 16.68 21.47
C SER A 83 21.97 17.32 20.67
N GLU A 84 20.89 16.57 20.48
CA GLU A 84 19.64 17.11 19.96
C GLU A 84 19.06 18.10 20.96
N VAL A 85 18.98 19.36 20.53
CA VAL A 85 18.25 20.42 21.20
C VAL A 85 16.76 20.11 21.07
N LEU A 86 16.13 19.76 22.19
CA LEU A 86 14.68 19.60 22.31
C LEU A 86 13.99 20.94 22.06
N ILE A 87 13.49 21.13 20.83
CA ILE A 87 12.62 22.26 20.48
C ILE A 87 11.23 21.96 21.04
N PRO A 88 10.63 22.84 21.85
CA PRO A 88 9.25 22.68 22.32
C PRO A 88 8.30 22.61 21.13
N ILE A 89 7.61 21.48 20.99
CA ILE A 89 6.57 21.28 19.98
C ILE A 89 5.37 22.12 20.44
N GLU A 90 5.27 23.33 19.91
CA GLU A 90 4.10 24.19 20.07
C GLU A 90 2.94 23.52 19.33
N ASN A 91 1.94 23.08 20.11
CA ASN A 91 0.71 22.44 19.63
C ASN A 91 -0.06 23.41 18.73
N ARG A 92 0.31 23.45 17.45
CA ARG A 92 -0.42 24.18 16.43
C ARG A 92 -1.69 23.39 16.14
N GLU A 93 -2.81 23.85 16.68
CA GLU A 93 -4.14 23.33 16.37
C GLU A 93 -4.34 23.35 14.86
N ILE A 94 -4.20 22.17 14.25
CA ILE A 94 -4.47 21.97 12.83
C ILE A 94 -5.98 22.07 12.70
N SER A 95 -6.46 23.25 12.29
CA SER A 95 -7.84 23.46 11.91
C SER A 95 -8.24 22.42 10.87
N LEU A 96 -9.05 21.45 11.31
CA LEU A 96 -9.73 20.46 10.51
C LEU A 96 -10.79 21.18 9.65
N HIS A 97 -10.33 21.90 8.63
CA HIS A 97 -11.20 22.41 7.58
C HIS A 97 -11.67 21.22 6.72
N SER A 98 -12.88 20.75 7.08
CA SER A 98 -13.92 20.18 6.22
C SER A 98 -13.45 19.53 4.91
N ARG A 99 -13.12 18.24 4.99
CA ARG A 99 -12.82 17.33 3.87
C ARG A 99 -14.08 16.88 3.11
N GLU A 100 -15.08 17.75 2.97
CA GLU A 100 -16.42 17.39 2.46
C GLU A 100 -16.70 17.80 1.00
N GLN A 101 -15.69 18.25 0.24
CA GLN A 101 -15.87 18.70 -1.16
C GLN A 101 -15.14 17.89 -2.23
N LEU A 102 -14.67 16.68 -1.94
CA LEU A 102 -14.00 15.83 -2.97
C LEU A 102 -14.94 14.87 -3.71
N ASP A 103 -16.21 14.80 -3.32
CA ASP A 103 -17.19 13.96 -4.01
C ASP A 103 -17.82 14.73 -5.19
N SER A 104 -17.24 14.59 -6.39
CA SER A 104 -17.99 14.42 -7.65
C SER A 104 -17.22 14.77 -8.95
N TYR A 105 -15.89 14.89 -8.93
CA TYR A 105 -15.14 14.94 -10.19
C TYR A 105 -15.09 13.54 -10.82
N ARG A 106 -16.22 13.13 -11.43
CA ARG A 106 -16.27 11.94 -12.26
C ARG A 106 -15.60 12.31 -13.58
N ILE A 107 -14.33 11.94 -13.72
CA ILE A 107 -13.61 12.10 -14.97
C ILE A 107 -14.26 11.16 -15.99
N VAL A 108 -15.05 11.73 -16.90
CA VAL A 108 -15.63 11.01 -18.03
C VAL A 108 -14.63 11.12 -19.18
N PHE A 109 -13.99 9.99 -19.49
CA PHE A 109 -13.16 9.90 -20.68
C PHE A 109 -14.04 9.70 -21.90
N PRO A 110 -13.73 10.36 -23.03
CA PRO A 110 -14.39 10.05 -24.29
C PRO A 110 -14.14 8.59 -24.63
N GLU A 111 -15.12 7.97 -25.28
CA GLU A 111 -14.95 6.62 -25.79
C GLU A 111 -13.87 6.64 -26.87
N PHE A 112 -12.84 5.81 -26.72
CA PHE A 112 -11.77 5.70 -27.71
C PHE A 112 -11.42 4.24 -27.96
N ASP A 113 -11.13 3.93 -29.23
CA ASP A 113 -10.66 2.60 -29.62
C ASP A 113 -9.15 2.49 -29.37
N LEU A 114 -8.79 1.62 -28.42
CA LEU A 114 -7.40 1.33 -28.08
C LEU A 114 -6.60 0.82 -29.30
N ARG A 115 -7.24 0.08 -30.21
CA ARG A 115 -6.57 -0.45 -31.40
C ARG A 115 -6.15 0.68 -32.33
N THR A 116 -7.04 1.62 -32.58
CA THR A 116 -6.75 2.85 -33.33
C THR A 116 -5.63 3.66 -32.67
N LEU A 117 -5.64 3.80 -31.34
CA LEU A 117 -4.58 4.51 -30.60
C LEU A 117 -3.21 3.84 -30.77
N LEU A 118 -3.17 2.51 -30.75
CA LEU A 118 -1.92 1.77 -30.94
C LEU A 118 -1.41 1.88 -32.38
N ILE A 119 -2.28 1.70 -33.38
CA ILE A 119 -1.88 1.74 -34.79
C ILE A 119 -1.38 3.13 -35.21
N THR A 120 -1.98 4.19 -34.68
CA THR A 120 -1.61 5.57 -35.00
C THR A 120 -0.28 6.02 -34.39
N SER A 121 0.19 5.34 -33.33
CA SER A 121 1.47 5.62 -32.69
C SER A 121 2.58 4.74 -33.27
N PRO A 122 3.74 5.28 -33.69
CA PRO A 122 4.86 4.45 -34.14
C PRO A 122 5.28 3.38 -33.12
N LEU A 123 5.25 3.73 -31.83
CA LEU A 123 5.54 2.80 -30.73
C LEU A 123 4.41 1.79 -30.53
N GLY A 124 3.15 2.23 -30.64
CA GLY A 124 1.99 1.37 -30.50
C GLY A 124 1.87 0.34 -31.62
N ASN A 125 2.25 0.73 -32.84
CA ASN A 125 2.25 -0.17 -33.98
C ASN A 125 3.22 -1.35 -33.75
N SER A 126 4.38 -1.09 -33.13
CA SER A 126 5.32 -2.17 -32.76
C SER A 126 4.73 -3.16 -31.74
N VAL A 127 3.87 -2.67 -30.83
CA VAL A 127 3.17 -3.49 -29.84
C VAL A 127 2.07 -4.31 -30.52
N SER A 128 1.28 -3.67 -31.40
CA SER A 128 0.22 -4.33 -32.17
C SER A 128 0.78 -5.46 -33.04
N THR A 129 1.81 -5.18 -33.85
CA THR A 129 2.42 -6.20 -34.72
C THR A 129 2.99 -7.37 -33.94
N PHE A 130 3.61 -7.10 -32.79
CA PHE A 130 4.12 -8.18 -31.94
C PHE A 130 2.99 -9.04 -31.35
N PHE A 131 1.92 -8.41 -30.88
CA PHE A 131 0.76 -9.12 -30.37
C PHE A 131 0.07 -9.94 -31.47
N ASP A 132 -0.04 -9.39 -32.68
CA ASP A 132 -0.65 -10.10 -33.80
C ASP A 132 0.14 -11.37 -34.15
N ALA A 133 1.47 -11.33 -34.05
CA ALA A 133 2.35 -12.47 -34.30
C ALA A 133 2.37 -13.50 -33.16
N ASN A 134 2.41 -13.06 -31.90
CA ASN A 134 2.68 -13.95 -30.75
C ASN A 134 1.44 -14.26 -29.90
N LYS A 135 0.35 -13.51 -30.07
CA LYS A 135 -0.88 -13.54 -29.26
C LYS A 135 -0.66 -13.34 -27.75
N ILE A 136 0.54 -12.91 -27.35
CA ILE A 136 0.92 -12.57 -25.99
C ILE A 136 1.81 -11.32 -25.99
N LEU A 137 1.72 -10.50 -24.94
CA LEU A 137 2.61 -9.38 -24.71
C LEU A 137 3.57 -9.70 -23.57
N ASP A 138 4.85 -9.39 -23.78
CA ASP A 138 5.84 -9.39 -22.71
C ASP A 138 5.69 -8.15 -21.80
N ASN A 139 6.41 -8.15 -20.68
CA ASN A 139 6.32 -7.06 -19.72
C ASN A 139 6.73 -5.71 -20.33
N THR A 140 7.76 -5.71 -21.18
CA THR A 140 8.27 -4.52 -21.84
C THR A 140 7.22 -3.88 -22.76
N ARG A 141 6.51 -4.66 -23.56
CA ARG A 141 5.47 -4.17 -24.47
C ARG A 141 4.19 -3.79 -23.74
N ARG A 142 3.84 -4.49 -22.65
CA ARG A 142 2.74 -4.07 -21.76
C ARG A 142 3.01 -2.69 -21.17
N ASN A 143 4.22 -2.45 -20.66
CA ASN A 143 4.59 -1.14 -20.13
C ASN A 143 4.51 -0.05 -21.19
N LYS A 144 5.03 -0.31 -22.40
CA LYS A 144 4.89 0.62 -23.54
C LYS A 144 3.43 0.92 -23.90
N MET A 145 2.55 -0.08 -23.86
CA MET A 145 1.11 0.10 -24.10
C MET A 145 0.49 1.01 -23.04
N VAL A 146 0.83 0.80 -21.76
CA VAL A 146 0.38 1.66 -20.66
C VAL A 146 0.86 3.10 -20.86
N ASP A 147 2.12 3.31 -21.23
CA ASP A 147 2.66 4.66 -21.47
C ASP A 147 1.91 5.39 -22.60
N ILE A 148 1.56 4.68 -23.67
CA ILE A 148 0.78 5.23 -24.79
C ILE A 148 -0.61 5.65 -24.32
N ILE A 149 -1.30 4.80 -23.55
CA ILE A 149 -2.62 5.09 -22.99
C ILE A 149 -2.54 6.32 -22.07
N MET A 150 -1.60 6.32 -21.12
CA MET A 150 -1.43 7.42 -20.18
C MET A 150 -1.13 8.74 -20.90
N LYS A 151 -0.24 8.72 -21.90
CA LYS A 151 0.07 9.90 -22.70
C LYS A 151 -1.16 10.45 -23.43
N HIS A 152 -2.02 9.58 -23.95
CA HIS A 152 -3.28 9.98 -24.58
C HIS A 152 -4.24 10.62 -23.57
N MET A 153 -4.40 10.00 -22.40
CA MET A 153 -5.24 10.52 -21.31
C MET A 153 -4.77 11.90 -20.82
N PHE A 154 -3.46 12.09 -20.61
CA PHE A 154 -2.92 13.39 -20.22
C PHE A 154 -3.09 14.46 -21.29
N LYS A 155 -2.90 14.11 -22.57
CA LYS A 155 -3.12 15.05 -23.68
C LYS A 155 -4.57 15.55 -23.71
N TYR A 156 -5.54 14.67 -23.44
CA TYR A 156 -6.95 15.05 -23.40
C TYR A 156 -7.24 16.05 -22.27
N HIS A 157 -6.62 15.87 -21.09
CA HIS A 157 -6.81 16.77 -19.96
C HIS A 157 -6.18 18.16 -20.13
N VAL A 158 -5.06 18.29 -20.84
CA VAL A 158 -4.39 19.59 -21.02
C VAL A 158 -5.09 20.47 -22.08
N THR A 159 -5.95 19.88 -22.92
CA THR A 159 -6.58 20.60 -24.04
C THR A 159 -7.99 21.12 -23.71
N GLN A 160 -8.49 20.93 -22.48
CA GLN A 160 -9.72 21.54 -21.97
C GLN A 160 -9.41 22.76 -21.12
#